data_AF-A7T1G8-F1
#
_entry.id   AF-A7T1G8-F1
#
_cell.length_a   1.000
_cell.length_b   1.000
_cell.length_c   1.000
_cell.angle_alpha   90.00
_cell.angle_beta   90.00
_cell.angle_gamma   90.00
#
_symmetry.space_group_name_H-M   'P 1'
#
loop_
_entity.id
_entity.type
_entity.pdbx_description
1 polymer ?
#
loop_
_entity_poly.entity_id
_entity_poly.type
_entity_poly.pdbx_seq_one_letter_code
_entity_poly.pdbx_strand_id
1 'polypeptide(L)'
;MAEPEVQAFFLFAQALTAELYPRSFVNRHLGKLSLEVTDIDTQFHDGVFFIFLLGLLEGFFVPLYQFHTIPKSDDEKRQNVDLALDLMRDSGLKFYAKTEDIIKRDLKSTLRIVYSLFQKYKHLK
;
A
#
# COMPACT_ATOMS: atom_id res chain seq x y z
N MET A 1 26.13 -5.56 27.41
CA MET A 1 25.07 -4.56 27.17
C MET A 1 25.52 -3.74 25.98
N ALA A 2 24.76 -3.67 24.89
CA ALA A 2 25.10 -2.81 23.76
C ALA A 2 24.78 -1.35 24.11
N GLU A 3 25.62 -0.41 23.67
CA GLU A 3 25.41 1.02 23.92
C GLU A 3 24.11 1.52 23.26
N PRO A 4 23.40 2.48 23.89
CA PRO A 4 22.12 3.01 23.39
C PRO A 4 22.17 3.49 21.93
N GLU A 5 23.32 4.01 21.50
CA GLU A 5 23.52 4.52 20.14
C GLU A 5 23.55 3.41 19.08
N VAL A 6 24.14 2.25 19.41
CA VAL A 6 24.16 1.08 18.51
C VAL A 6 22.74 0.53 18.34
N GLN A 7 21.94 0.56 19.39
CA GLN A 7 20.56 0.10 19.38
C GLN A 7 19.65 1.06 18.60
N ALA A 8 19.87 2.38 18.74
CA ALA A 8 19.21 3.40 17.94
C ALA A 8 19.58 3.30 16.45
N PHE A 9 20.85 3.04 16.12
CA PHE A 9 21.29 2.81 14.75
C PHE A 9 20.67 1.54 14.15
N PHE A 10 20.57 0.45 14.91
CA PHE A 10 19.89 -0.77 14.46
C PHE A 10 18.39 -0.56 14.22
N LEU A 11 17.72 0.16 15.12
CA LEU A 11 16.30 0.53 14.94
C LEU A 11 16.11 1.46 13.74
N PHE A 12 17.03 2.42 13.53
CA PHE A 12 17.02 3.31 12.38
C PHE A 12 17.29 2.55 11.08
N ALA A 13 18.27 1.64 11.04
CA ALA A 13 18.55 0.78 9.89
C ALA A 13 17.39 -0.20 9.61
N GLN A 14 16.74 -0.72 10.66
CA GLN A 14 15.50 -1.50 10.53
C GLN A 14 14.33 -0.65 10.02
N ALA A 15 14.21 0.61 10.42
CA ALA A 15 13.19 1.52 9.91
C ALA A 15 13.45 1.89 8.44
N LEU A 16 14.69 2.22 8.08
CA LEU A 16 15.12 2.51 6.71
C LEU A 16 14.93 1.30 5.78
N THR A 17 15.27 0.11 6.25
CA THR A 17 14.98 -1.13 5.51
C THR A 17 13.48 -1.42 5.48
N ALA A 18 12.74 -1.18 6.56
CA ALA A 18 11.29 -1.34 6.58
C ALA A 18 10.55 -0.36 5.66
N GLU A 19 11.15 0.74 5.21
CA GLU A 19 10.58 1.63 4.17
C GLU A 19 11.00 1.21 2.76
N LEU A 20 12.26 0.78 2.58
CA LEU A 20 12.77 0.35 1.28
C LEU A 20 12.15 -0.98 0.81
N TYR A 21 11.89 -1.91 1.73
CA TYR A 21 11.37 -3.24 1.40
C TYR A 21 9.92 -3.21 0.91
N PRO A 22 8.97 -2.51 1.56
CA PRO A 22 7.61 -2.36 1.06
C PRO A 22 7.55 -1.64 -0.29
N ARG A 23 8.34 -0.58 -0.51
CA ARG A 23 8.40 0.07 -1.83
C ARG A 23 8.91 -0.87 -2.92
N SER A 24 9.98 -1.60 -2.65
CA SER A 24 10.52 -2.59 -3.59
C SER A 24 9.54 -3.74 -3.84
N PHE A 25 8.78 -4.16 -2.82
CA PHE A 25 7.71 -5.13 -2.95
C PHE A 25 6.57 -4.61 -3.85
N VAL A 26 6.11 -3.39 -3.62
CA VAL A 26 5.07 -2.75 -4.44
C VAL A 26 5.52 -2.65 -5.90
N ASN A 27 6.72 -2.12 -6.15
CA ASN A 27 7.25 -1.94 -7.51
C ASN A 27 7.48 -3.26 -8.25
N ARG A 28 7.84 -4.33 -7.55
CA ARG A 28 7.95 -5.66 -8.16
C ARG A 28 6.62 -6.13 -8.75
N HIS A 29 5.51 -5.81 -8.10
CA HIS A 29 4.18 -6.21 -8.55
C HIS A 29 3.64 -5.20 -9.57
N LEU A 30 3.56 -3.92 -9.21
CA LEU A 30 3.04 -2.86 -10.08
C LEU A 30 3.85 -2.68 -11.37
N GLY A 31 5.15 -3.01 -11.36
CA GLY A 31 5.99 -3.04 -12.57
C GLY A 31 5.49 -4.02 -13.64
N LYS A 32 4.72 -5.05 -13.27
CA LYS A 32 4.05 -5.96 -14.23
C LYS A 32 3.00 -5.25 -15.08
N LEU A 33 2.50 -4.09 -14.62
CA LEU A 33 1.60 -3.19 -15.34
C LEU A 33 2.33 -1.92 -15.86
N SER A 34 3.67 -1.93 -15.84
CA SER A 34 4.49 -0.75 -16.18
C SER A 34 4.22 0.47 -15.28
N LEU A 35 3.77 0.24 -14.05
CA LEU A 35 3.58 1.27 -13.03
C LEU A 35 4.78 1.30 -12.07
N GLU A 36 5.21 2.49 -11.70
CA GLU A 36 6.29 2.70 -10.73
C GLU A 36 5.84 3.64 -9.60
N VAL A 37 6.13 3.21 -8.38
CA VAL A 37 6.00 3.99 -7.15
C VAL A 37 7.34 4.59 -6.78
N THR A 38 7.43 5.90 -6.93
CA THR A 38 8.54 6.75 -6.47
C THR A 38 8.26 7.32 -5.08
N ASP A 39 6.99 7.55 -4.75
CA ASP A 39 6.53 8.12 -3.50
C ASP A 39 5.23 7.44 -3.01
N ILE A 40 5.33 6.68 -1.92
CA ILE A 40 4.19 5.94 -1.34
C ILE A 40 3.12 6.91 -0.80
N ASP A 41 3.52 8.10 -0.37
CA ASP A 41 2.67 9.02 0.39
C ASP A 41 1.66 9.69 -0.53
N THR A 42 2.10 9.95 -1.76
CA THR A 42 1.32 10.71 -2.75
C THR A 42 0.71 9.84 -3.84
N GLN A 43 1.14 8.60 -4.04
CA GLN A 43 0.64 7.77 -5.14
C GLN A 43 -0.44 6.76 -4.74
N PHE A 44 -0.72 6.59 -3.44
CA PHE A 44 -1.73 5.65 -2.94
C PHE A 44 -3.04 6.30 -2.49
N HIS A 45 -3.07 7.62 -2.35
CA HIS A 45 -4.17 8.34 -1.69
C HIS A 45 -5.51 8.28 -2.46
N ASP A 46 -5.48 7.93 -3.74
CA ASP A 46 -6.64 7.88 -4.61
C ASP A 46 -7.19 6.45 -4.81
N GLY A 47 -6.58 5.47 -4.14
CA GLY A 47 -6.99 4.07 -4.12
C GLY A 47 -6.61 3.26 -5.37
N VAL A 48 -6.23 3.89 -6.48
CA VAL A 48 -6.00 3.19 -7.76
C VAL A 48 -4.85 2.19 -7.64
N PHE A 49 -3.74 2.60 -7.04
CA PHE A 49 -2.58 1.73 -6.86
C PHE A 49 -2.86 0.59 -5.89
N PHE A 50 -3.72 0.79 -4.88
CA PHE A 50 -4.14 -0.31 -4.00
C PHE A 50 -4.97 -1.34 -4.75
N ILE A 51 -5.92 -0.91 -5.58
CA ILE A 51 -6.77 -1.81 -6.38
C ILE A 51 -5.90 -2.67 -7.31
N PHE A 52 -4.99 -2.04 -8.06
CA PHE A 52 -4.09 -2.77 -8.96
C PHE A 52 -3.15 -3.70 -8.22
N LEU A 53 -2.53 -3.23 -7.13
CA LEU A 53 -1.63 -4.04 -6.33
C LEU A 53 -2.36 -5.28 -5.79
N LEU A 54 -3.57 -5.12 -5.24
CA LEU A 54 -4.33 -6.24 -4.69
C LEU A 54 -4.75 -7.24 -5.78
N GLY A 55 -5.21 -6.76 -6.94
CA GLY A 55 -5.54 -7.64 -8.06
C GLY A 55 -4.35 -8.50 -8.49
N LEU A 56 -3.15 -7.91 -8.56
CA LEU A 56 -1.92 -8.66 -8.87
C LEU A 56 -1.52 -9.66 -7.78
N LEU A 57 -1.78 -9.35 -6.51
CA LEU A 57 -1.45 -10.22 -5.37
C LEU A 57 -2.42 -11.40 -5.21
N GLU A 58 -3.71 -11.17 -5.46
CA GLU A 58 -4.77 -12.18 -5.37
C GLU A 58 -5.02 -12.92 -6.69
N GLY A 59 -4.43 -12.46 -7.80
CA GLY A 59 -4.57 -13.10 -9.11
C GLY A 59 -5.90 -12.83 -9.81
N PHE A 60 -6.51 -11.66 -9.56
CA PHE A 60 -7.72 -11.21 -10.25
C PHE A 60 -7.56 -9.80 -10.82
N PHE A 61 -8.50 -9.39 -11.68
CA PHE A 61 -8.60 -8.03 -12.16
C PHE A 61 -9.94 -7.43 -11.76
N VAL A 62 -9.91 -6.23 -11.18
CA VAL A 62 -11.13 -5.43 -10.98
C VAL A 62 -11.51 -4.82 -12.32
N PRO A 63 -12.73 -5.05 -12.83
CA PRO A 63 -13.20 -4.40 -14.05
C PRO A 63 -13.12 -2.86 -13.95
N LEU A 64 -12.64 -2.21 -15.01
CA LEU A 64 -12.39 -0.76 -15.01
C LEU A 64 -13.63 0.12 -14.83
N TYR A 65 -14.83 -0.44 -14.95
CA TYR A 65 -16.09 0.27 -14.69
C TYR A 65 -16.49 0.27 -13.20
N GLN A 66 -15.79 -0.51 -12.35
CA GLN A 66 -16.09 -0.60 -10.91
C GLN A 66 -15.31 0.43 -10.08
N PHE A 67 -14.35 1.13 -10.67
CA PHE A 67 -13.54 2.13 -9.99
C PHE A 67 -13.06 3.22 -10.97
N HIS A 68 -12.62 4.35 -10.43
CA HIS A 68 -12.17 5.49 -11.23
C HIS A 68 -10.65 5.40 -11.45
N THR A 69 -10.21 5.08 -12.66
CA THR A 69 -8.78 4.98 -12.98
C THR A 69 -8.07 6.34 -12.98
N ILE A 70 -8.81 7.42 -13.19
CA ILE A 70 -8.32 8.81 -13.14
C ILE A 70 -9.31 9.61 -12.28
N PRO A 71 -9.25 9.44 -10.94
CA PRO A 71 -10.20 10.08 -10.04
C PRO A 71 -9.99 11.59 -10.00
N LYS A 72 -11.07 12.36 -10.23
CA LYS A 72 -11.10 13.82 -10.35
C LYS A 72 -11.68 14.51 -9.13
N SER A 73 -12.43 13.80 -8.30
CA SER A 73 -13.05 14.32 -7.08
C SER A 73 -12.65 13.52 -5.84
N ASP A 74 -12.81 14.11 -4.66
CA ASP A 74 -12.55 13.39 -3.41
C ASP A 74 -13.56 12.26 -3.17
N ASP A 75 -14.78 12.37 -3.72
CA ASP A 75 -15.78 11.29 -3.69
C ASP A 75 -15.35 10.11 -4.56
N GLU A 76 -14.78 10.34 -5.74
CA GLU A 76 -14.24 9.27 -6.59
C GLU A 76 -13.04 8.58 -5.93
N LYS A 77 -12.14 9.35 -5.30
CA LYS A 77 -11.02 8.79 -4.51
C LYS A 77 -11.55 7.95 -3.34
N ARG A 78 -12.57 8.43 -2.64
CA ARG A 78 -13.21 7.72 -1.54
C ARG A 78 -13.77 6.39 -2.00
N GLN A 79 -14.54 6.36 -3.09
CA GLN A 79 -15.08 5.14 -3.67
C GLN A 79 -13.99 4.13 -3.99
N ASN A 80 -12.88 4.58 -4.59
CA ASN A 80 -11.74 3.71 -4.88
C ASN A 80 -11.06 3.17 -3.61
N VAL A 81 -10.81 4.03 -2.63
CA VAL A 81 -10.16 3.63 -1.37
C VAL A 81 -11.07 2.66 -0.62
N ASP A 82 -12.36 2.94 -0.49
CA ASP A 82 -13.33 2.04 0.16
C ASP A 82 -13.35 0.67 -0.51
N LEU A 83 -13.44 0.63 -1.85
CA LEU A 83 -13.35 -0.62 -2.61
C LEU A 83 -12.05 -1.37 -2.32
N ALA A 84 -10.91 -0.69 -2.33
CA ALA A 84 -9.62 -1.32 -2.04
C ALA A 84 -9.57 -1.90 -0.63
N LEU A 85 -10.07 -1.16 0.37
CA LEU A 85 -10.11 -1.62 1.76
C LEU A 85 -11.05 -2.82 1.94
N ASP A 86 -12.19 -2.84 1.25
CA ASP A 86 -13.13 -3.96 1.28
C ASP A 86 -12.51 -5.21 0.65
N LEU A 87 -11.92 -5.09 -0.54
CA LEU A 87 -11.23 -6.23 -1.17
C LEU A 87 -10.08 -6.76 -0.29
N MET A 88 -9.35 -5.90 0.42
CA MET A 88 -8.33 -6.34 1.36
C MET A 88 -8.93 -7.12 2.54
N ARG A 89 -10.07 -6.68 3.09
CA ARG A 89 -10.79 -7.41 4.14
C ARG A 89 -11.30 -8.75 3.64
N ASP A 90 -11.85 -8.81 2.44
CA ASP A 90 -12.36 -10.02 1.81
C ASP A 90 -11.25 -11.05 1.55
N SER A 91 -10.03 -10.58 1.27
CA SER A 91 -8.85 -11.45 1.21
C SER A 91 -8.41 -12.02 2.58
N GLY A 92 -9.00 -11.57 3.68
CA GLY A 92 -8.62 -11.92 5.05
C GLY A 92 -7.46 -11.11 5.63
N LEU A 93 -7.11 -9.96 5.03
CA LEU A 93 -6.09 -9.07 5.57
C LEU A 93 -6.59 -8.41 6.86
N LYS A 94 -5.80 -8.46 7.94
CA LYS A 94 -6.08 -7.74 9.18
C LYS A 94 -5.29 -6.42 9.21
N PHE A 95 -6.01 -5.30 9.23
CA PHE A 95 -5.42 -3.96 9.30
C PHE A 95 -6.41 -2.97 9.93
N TYR A 96 -5.90 -1.79 10.31
CA TYR A 96 -6.72 -0.66 10.73
C TYR A 96 -6.33 0.59 9.94
N ALA A 97 -7.24 1.05 9.08
CA ALA A 97 -7.10 2.29 8.34
C ALA A 97 -8.50 2.87 8.09
N LYS A 98 -8.61 4.21 8.16
CA LYS A 98 -9.81 4.91 7.72
C LYS A 98 -9.57 5.45 6.33
N THR A 99 -10.61 5.41 5.51
CA THR A 99 -10.62 5.96 4.14
C THR A 99 -10.15 7.41 4.11
N GLU A 100 -10.62 8.21 5.07
CA GLU A 100 -10.21 9.62 5.23
C GLU A 100 -8.71 9.82 5.41
N ASP A 101 -8.07 8.94 6.19
CA ASP A 101 -6.65 9.06 6.51
C ASP A 101 -5.83 8.81 5.23
N ILE A 102 -6.26 7.86 4.39
CA ILE A 102 -5.63 7.55 3.11
C ILE A 102 -5.80 8.70 2.11
N ILE A 103 -7.02 9.23 1.95
CA ILE A 103 -7.28 10.37 1.04
C ILE A 103 -6.45 11.60 1.44
N LYS A 104 -6.29 11.82 2.74
CA LYS A 104 -5.50 12.92 3.31
C LYS A 104 -3.99 12.68 3.29
N ARG A 105 -3.52 11.58 2.67
CA ARG A 105 -2.10 11.23 2.56
C ARG A 105 -1.43 11.01 3.92
N ASP A 106 -2.15 10.45 4.89
CA ASP A 106 -1.55 10.06 6.16
C ASP A 106 -0.58 8.89 5.95
N LEU A 107 0.71 9.23 5.87
CA LEU A 107 1.82 8.30 5.65
C LEU A 107 1.74 7.07 6.57
N LYS A 108 1.42 7.27 7.86
CA LYS A 108 1.36 6.19 8.85
C LYS A 108 0.26 5.16 8.53
N SER A 109 -0.89 5.62 8.08
CA SER A 109 -2.00 4.76 7.67
C SER A 109 -1.71 4.05 6.36
N THR A 110 -1.14 4.75 5.38
CA THR A 110 -0.71 4.14 4.11
C THR A 110 0.35 3.06 4.33
N LEU A 111 1.41 3.36 5.08
CA LEU A 111 2.45 2.37 5.41
C LEU A 111 1.91 1.17 6.16
N ARG A 112 0.94 1.35 7.06
CA ARG A 112 0.32 0.22 7.76
C ARG A 112 -0.35 -0.74 6.79
N ILE A 113 -1.09 -0.23 5.80
CA ILE A 113 -1.71 -1.06 4.77
C ILE A 113 -0.65 -1.76 3.93
N VAL A 114 0.31 -1.00 3.37
CA VAL A 114 1.36 -1.56 2.50
C VAL A 114 2.20 -2.60 3.23
N TYR A 115 2.51 -2.37 4.51
CA TYR A 115 3.22 -3.33 5.35
C TYR A 115 2.40 -4.59 5.62
N SER A 116 1.09 -4.47 5.89
CA SER A 116 0.20 -5.63 6.04
C SER A 116 0.16 -6.47 4.75
N LEU A 117 0.06 -5.83 3.58
CA LEU A 117 0.15 -6.51 2.29
C LEU A 117 1.52 -7.20 2.15
N PHE A 118 2.62 -6.49 2.38
CA PHE A 118 3.96 -7.07 2.34
C PHE A 118 4.07 -8.31 3.24
N GLN A 119 3.64 -8.24 4.50
CA GLN A 119 3.75 -9.38 5.41
C GLN A 119 3.00 -10.61 4.91
N LYS A 120 1.82 -10.42 4.32
CA LYS A 120 1.01 -11.50 3.77
C LYS A 120 1.62 -12.09 2.50
N TYR A 121 2.11 -11.25 1.59
CA TYR A 121 2.49 -11.67 0.23
C TYR A 121 3.99 -11.61 -0.09
N LYS A 122 4.88 -11.34 0.87
CA LYS A 122 6.35 -11.28 0.65
C LYS A 122 6.99 -12.51 -0.01
N HIS A 123 6.29 -13.64 -0.03
CA HIS A 123 6.72 -14.88 -0.65
C HIS A 123 6.37 -14.96 -2.15
N LEU A 124 5.44 -14.13 -2.62
CA LEU A 124 5.08 -14.01 -4.04
C LEU A 124 6.17 -13.26 -4.81
N LYS A 125 6.44 -13.72 -6.02
CA LYS A 125 7.51 -13.19 -6.89
C LYS A 125 6.97 -12.27 -7.98
#